data_AF-A0A7X6Y147-F1
#
_entry.id   AF-A0A7X6Y147-F1
#
_cell.length_a   1.000
_cell.length_b   1.000
_cell.length_c   1.000
_cell.angle_alpha   90.00
_cell.angle_beta   90.00
_cell.angle_gamma   90.00
#
_symmetry.space_group_name_H-M   'P 1'
#
loop_
_entity.id
_entity.type
_entity.pdbx_description
1 polymer ?
#
loop_
_entity_poly.entity_id
_entity_poly.type
_entity_poly.pdbx_seq_one_letter_code
_entity_poly.pdbx_strand_id
1 'polypeptide(L)'
;MMLNDLDEILSEKGLKTKIVFLIYVDLLWAPEIEKIKNPGRFILMFAPITRTYSKSFEADGDLPETPPYERNKLRFPYDVKENLAFLKSWERVFKGDSFDFDYHFLGDHYRDPGYYSIVKVLSQDIKNLGKIGLNGFVSC
;
A
#
# COMPACT_ATOMS: atom_id res chain seq x y z
N MET A 1 15.29 -7.53 -11.69
CA MET A 1 14.11 -7.55 -10.79
C MET A 1 13.07 -8.58 -11.25
N MET A 2 12.59 -9.44 -10.35
CA MET A 2 11.63 -10.54 -10.62
C MET A 2 10.35 -10.12 -11.38
N LEU A 3 9.81 -8.92 -11.12
CA LEU A 3 8.63 -8.44 -11.84
C LEU A 3 8.89 -8.25 -13.34
N ASN A 4 10.07 -7.76 -13.74
CA ASN A 4 10.39 -7.60 -15.15
C ASN A 4 10.53 -8.95 -15.84
N ASP A 5 11.19 -9.92 -15.20
CA ASP A 5 11.36 -11.27 -15.73
C ASP A 5 10.00 -11.96 -15.92
N LEU A 6 9.06 -11.74 -14.99
CA LEU A 6 7.67 -12.21 -15.11
C LEU A 6 6.95 -11.56 -16.30
N ASP A 7 7.05 -10.25 -16.49
CA ASP A 7 6.42 -9.56 -17.62
C ASP A 7 6.97 -10.05 -18.97
N GLU A 8 8.28 -10.28 -19.06
CA GLU A 8 8.95 -10.82 -20.25
C GLU A 8 8.36 -12.19 -20.61
N ILE A 9 8.29 -13.13 -19.65
CA ILE A 9 7.72 -14.47 -19.86
C ILE A 9 6.23 -14.43 -20.22
N LEU A 10 5.44 -13.57 -19.55
CA LEU A 10 4.01 -13.42 -19.86
C LEU A 10 3.82 -12.86 -21.28
N SER A 11 4.66 -11.92 -21.69
CA SER A 11 4.60 -11.29 -23.00
C SER A 11 5.00 -12.26 -24.12
N GLU A 12 6.05 -13.06 -23.92
CA GLU A 12 6.45 -14.13 -24.85
C GLU A 12 5.33 -15.16 -25.06
N LYS A 13 4.55 -15.44 -24.01
CA LYS A 13 3.40 -16.35 -24.08
C LYS A 13 2.10 -15.68 -24.57
N GLY A 14 2.14 -14.39 -24.92
CA GLY A 14 0.96 -13.64 -25.38
C GLY A 14 -0.11 -13.42 -24.29
N LEU A 15 0.23 -13.56 -23.02
CA LEU A 15 -0.70 -13.44 -21.89
C LEU A 15 -0.88 -11.97 -21.49
N LYS A 16 -2.13 -11.51 -21.47
CA LYS A 16 -2.50 -10.11 -21.12
C LYS A 16 -2.82 -9.89 -19.64
N THR A 17 -2.67 -10.92 -18.81
CA THR A 17 -2.98 -10.90 -17.37
C THR A 17 -2.24 -9.76 -16.66
N LYS A 18 -2.97 -8.98 -15.85
CA LYS A 18 -2.40 -7.99 -14.92
C LYS A 18 -1.97 -8.69 -13.64
N ILE A 19 -0.87 -8.26 -13.05
CA ILE A 19 -0.32 -8.87 -11.84
C ILE A 19 -0.39 -7.88 -10.68
N VAL A 20 -1.01 -8.28 -9.59
CA VAL A 20 -0.95 -7.55 -8.33
C VAL A 20 0.34 -7.91 -7.61
N PHE A 21 1.11 -6.91 -7.18
CA PHE A 21 2.24 -7.11 -6.27
C PHE A 21 1.99 -6.33 -4.98
N LEU A 22 2.43 -6.92 -3.88
CA LEU A 22 2.20 -6.41 -2.54
C LEU A 22 3.42 -5.63 -2.04
N ILE A 23 3.21 -4.43 -1.50
CA ILE A 23 4.24 -3.73 -0.72
C ILE A 23 4.05 -4.08 0.76
N TYR A 24 4.93 -4.93 1.28
CA TYR A 24 4.83 -5.53 2.61
C TYR A 24 6.18 -5.94 3.15
N VAL A 25 6.38 -5.78 4.46
CA VAL A 25 7.65 -6.02 5.16
C VAL A 25 8.80 -5.29 4.43
N ASP A 26 9.83 -5.99 3.95
CA ASP A 26 10.97 -5.43 3.21
C ASP A 26 10.54 -4.62 1.98
N LEU A 27 9.42 -4.99 1.33
CA LEU A 27 8.91 -4.30 0.15
C LEU A 27 8.15 -3.00 0.48
N LEU A 28 8.00 -2.64 1.76
CA LEU A 28 7.52 -1.29 2.11
C LEU A 28 8.49 -0.22 1.61
N TRP A 29 9.79 -0.50 1.58
CA TRP A 29 10.80 0.36 1.01
C TRP A 29 10.81 0.24 -0.51
N ALA A 30 10.57 1.35 -1.19
CA ALA A 30 10.68 1.41 -2.64
C ALA A 30 12.12 1.10 -3.10
N PRO A 31 12.30 0.41 -4.24
CA PRO A 31 13.63 0.12 -4.78
C PRO A 31 14.39 1.41 -5.12
N GLU A 32 15.67 1.47 -4.75
CA GLU A 32 16.54 2.62 -5.07
C GLU A 32 17.13 2.54 -6.49
N ILE A 33 17.40 1.31 -6.97
CA ILE A 33 18.13 1.07 -8.22
C ILE A 33 17.22 0.44 -9.29
N GLU A 34 16.53 -0.63 -8.94
CA GLU A 34 15.70 -1.40 -9.88
C GLU A 34 14.44 -0.62 -10.29
N LYS A 35 14.02 -0.77 -11.55
CA LYS A 35 12.83 -0.10 -12.10
C LYS A 35 11.90 -1.09 -12.78
N ILE A 36 10.59 -0.90 -12.59
CA ILE A 36 9.55 -1.64 -13.31
C ILE A 36 9.47 -1.09 -14.75
N LYS A 37 9.82 -1.93 -15.73
CA LYS A 37 9.89 -1.52 -17.15
C LYS A 37 8.51 -1.27 -17.75
N ASN A 38 7.50 -2.04 -17.34
CA ASN A 38 6.15 -1.98 -17.86
C ASN A 38 5.14 -1.76 -16.71
N PRO A 39 4.96 -0.52 -16.21
CA PRO A 39 4.05 -0.25 -15.11
C PRO A 39 2.62 -0.70 -15.40
N GLY A 40 2.21 -0.67 -16.68
CA GLY A 40 0.91 -1.15 -17.10
C GLY A 40 0.67 -2.64 -16.84
N ARG A 41 1.70 -3.48 -16.72
CA ARG A 41 1.52 -4.91 -16.38
C ARG A 41 1.06 -5.13 -14.94
N PHE A 42 1.34 -4.17 -14.05
CA PHE A 42 1.27 -4.37 -12.61
C PHE A 42 0.23 -3.46 -11.96
N ILE A 43 -0.25 -3.91 -10.79
CA ILE A 43 -1.08 -3.13 -9.88
C ILE A 43 -0.44 -3.24 -8.50
N LEU A 44 -0.16 -2.09 -7.88
CA LEU A 44 0.42 -2.05 -6.53
C LEU A 44 -0.69 -2.24 -5.49
N MET A 45 -0.54 -3.25 -4.63
CA MET A 45 -1.37 -3.43 -3.45
C MET A 45 -0.64 -2.85 -2.24
N PHE A 46 -1.20 -1.79 -1.67
CA PHE A 46 -0.75 -1.22 -0.41
C PHE A 46 -1.47 -1.93 0.73
N ALA A 47 -0.75 -2.69 1.56
CA ALA A 47 -1.34 -3.38 2.70
C ALA A 47 -0.59 -3.03 4.00
N PRO A 48 -0.89 -1.89 4.62
CA PRO A 48 -0.19 -1.40 5.80
C PRO A 48 -0.57 -2.17 7.07
N ILE A 49 -0.16 -3.44 7.22
CA ILE A 49 -0.62 -4.33 8.32
C ILE A 49 -0.48 -3.75 9.73
N THR A 50 0.52 -2.89 9.94
CA THR A 50 0.86 -2.32 11.24
C THR A 50 0.12 -1.01 11.51
N ARG A 51 -0.69 -0.50 10.56
CA ARG A 51 -1.47 0.72 10.77
C ARG A 51 -2.48 0.55 11.89
N THR A 52 -2.78 1.65 12.56
CA THR A 52 -3.95 1.73 13.44
C THR A 52 -5.25 1.97 12.66
N TYR A 53 -6.36 1.37 13.10
CA TYR A 53 -7.71 1.73 12.66
C TYR A 53 -8.42 2.70 13.63
N SER A 54 -7.68 3.35 14.53
CA SER A 54 -8.20 4.45 15.36
C SER A 54 -8.22 5.79 14.60
N LYS A 55 -7.51 5.86 13.48
CA LYS A 55 -7.40 7.05 12.62
C LYS A 55 -7.57 6.65 11.16
N SER A 56 -8.26 7.48 10.40
CA SER A 56 -8.38 7.33 8.96
C SER A 56 -7.15 7.85 8.23
N PHE A 57 -6.99 7.47 6.97
CA PHE A 57 -6.11 8.13 6.01
C PHE A 57 -6.36 9.64 6.00
N GLU A 58 -5.29 10.40 6.12
CA GLU A 58 -5.26 11.86 6.00
C GLU A 58 -4.38 12.19 4.80
N ALA A 59 -4.94 12.83 3.78
CA ALA A 59 -4.19 13.20 2.58
C ALA A 59 -3.48 14.56 2.71
N ASP A 60 -3.78 15.30 3.78
CA ASP A 60 -3.32 16.66 3.98
C ASP A 60 -2.20 16.73 5.02
N GLY A 61 -1.19 17.56 4.73
CA GLY A 61 -0.06 17.83 5.60
C GLY A 61 1.22 17.07 5.22
N ASP A 62 2.30 17.44 5.90
CA ASP A 62 3.61 16.86 5.63
C ASP A 62 3.67 15.42 6.11
N LEU A 63 4.27 14.56 5.28
CA LEU A 63 4.59 13.19 5.62
C LEU A 63 6.02 13.12 6.17
N PRO A 64 6.26 12.27 7.17
CA PRO A 64 7.61 12.06 7.68
C PRO A 64 8.51 11.44 6.61
N GLU A 65 9.82 11.54 6.79
CA GLU A 65 10.74 10.72 6.00
C GLU A 65 10.63 9.25 6.40
N THR A 66 10.73 8.36 5.41
CA THR A 66 10.82 6.93 5.68
C THR A 66 12.18 6.60 6.30
N PRO A 67 12.25 5.75 7.34
CA PRO A 67 13.53 5.31 7.88
C PRO A 67 14.36 4.57 6.80
N PRO A 68 15.70 4.52 6.93
CA PRO A 68 16.52 3.75 5.99
C PRO A 68 16.18 2.26 6.06
N TYR A 69 16.36 1.57 4.93
CA TYR A 69 16.24 0.13 4.88
C TYR A 69 17.47 -0.54 5.51
N GLU A 70 17.26 -1.29 6.58
CA GLU A 70 18.28 -2.15 7.18
C GLU A 70 17.77 -3.60 7.24
N ARG A 71 18.36 -4.48 6.43
CA ARG A 71 17.98 -5.89 6.37
C ARG A 71 17.96 -6.51 7.78
N ASN A 72 16.85 -7.16 8.12
CA ASN A 72 16.57 -7.76 9.44
C ASN A 72 16.50 -6.79 10.62
N LYS A 73 16.46 -5.47 10.40
CA LYS A 73 16.36 -4.43 11.43
C LYS A 73 15.30 -3.38 11.07
N LEU A 74 14.24 -3.82 10.40
CA LEU A 74 13.18 -2.96 9.90
C LEU A 74 12.40 -2.34 11.07
N ARG A 75 12.16 -1.03 10.98
CA ARG A 75 11.23 -0.31 11.86
C ARG A 75 9.94 -0.08 11.10
N PHE A 76 8.89 -0.82 11.47
CA PHE A 76 7.59 -0.72 10.81
C PHE A 76 6.81 0.52 11.28
N PRO A 77 6.09 1.18 10.35
CA PRO A 77 5.22 2.31 10.68
C PRO A 77 4.01 1.85 11.49
N TYR A 78 3.58 2.63 12.49
CA TYR A 78 2.32 2.35 13.19
C TYR A 78 1.25 3.39 12.85
N ASP A 79 1.65 4.66 12.79
CA ASP A 79 0.71 5.72 12.49
C ASP A 79 0.42 5.80 10.98
N VAL A 80 -0.72 6.42 10.69
CA VAL A 80 -1.23 6.52 9.32
C VAL A 80 -0.28 7.34 8.43
N LYS A 81 0.36 8.39 8.95
CA LYS A 81 1.22 9.28 8.16
C LYS A 81 2.54 8.59 7.81
N GLU A 82 3.14 7.85 8.74
CA GLU A 82 4.30 7.00 8.48
C GLU A 82 3.98 5.96 7.39
N ASN A 83 2.83 5.29 7.48
CA ASN A 83 2.39 4.34 6.44
C ASN A 83 2.23 5.01 5.07
N LEU A 84 1.61 6.19 5.02
CA LEU A 84 1.47 6.97 3.79
C LEU A 84 2.81 7.47 3.24
N ALA A 85 3.82 7.72 4.09
CA ALA A 85 5.17 8.08 3.64
C ALA A 85 5.79 6.95 2.80
N PHE A 86 5.60 5.69 3.20
CA PHE A 86 6.04 4.53 2.40
C PHE A 86 5.31 4.46 1.06
N LEU A 87 3.99 4.66 1.04
CA LEU A 87 3.23 4.73 -0.21
C LEU A 87 3.75 5.83 -1.13
N LYS A 88 4.02 7.04 -0.59
CA LYS A 88 4.59 8.15 -1.36
C LYS A 88 6.00 7.87 -1.86
N SER A 89 6.79 7.06 -1.17
CA SER A 89 8.09 6.63 -1.69
C SER A 89 7.92 5.76 -2.95
N TRP A 90 6.93 4.86 -2.95
CA TRP A 90 6.61 4.01 -4.10
C TRP A 90 6.06 4.78 -5.28
N GLU A 91 5.23 5.81 -5.07
CA GLU A 91 4.74 6.67 -6.13
C GLU A 91 5.88 7.34 -6.93
N ARG A 92 7.09 7.50 -6.36
CA ARG A 92 8.25 8.06 -7.09
C ARG A 92 8.79 7.11 -8.15
N VAL A 93 8.69 5.81 -7.93
CA VAL A 93 9.31 4.77 -8.78
C VAL A 93 8.29 3.94 -9.58
N PHE A 94 7.04 3.91 -9.14
CA PHE A 94 5.95 3.20 -9.80
C PHE A 94 4.78 4.14 -10.10
N LYS A 95 4.39 4.21 -11.38
CA LYS A 95 3.31 5.08 -11.90
C LYS A 95 2.13 4.27 -12.47
N GLY A 96 2.01 3.01 -12.08
CA GLY A 96 0.88 2.16 -12.46
C GLY A 96 -0.33 2.34 -11.53
N ASP A 97 -1.34 1.51 -11.73
CA ASP A 97 -2.56 1.50 -10.91
C ASP A 97 -2.28 0.91 -9.52
N SER A 98 -3.11 1.25 -8.54
CA SER A 98 -2.90 0.84 -7.15
C SER A 98 -4.20 0.78 -6.35
N PHE A 99 -4.20 -0.02 -5.29
CA PHE A 99 -5.32 -0.10 -4.36
C PHE A 99 -4.86 -0.41 -2.94
N ASP A 100 -5.73 -0.10 -1.99
CA ASP A 100 -5.56 -0.39 -0.57
C ASP A 100 -6.11 -1.77 -0.21
N PHE A 101 -5.37 -2.51 0.62
CA PHE A 101 -5.82 -3.77 1.21
C PHE A 101 -5.72 -3.68 2.73
N ASP A 102 -6.86 -3.74 3.40
CA ASP A 102 -6.96 -3.40 4.82
C ASP A 102 -7.80 -4.40 5.63
N TYR A 103 -7.75 -4.25 6.94
CA TYR A 103 -8.18 -5.23 7.94
C TYR A 103 -9.03 -4.60 9.06
N HIS A 104 -9.88 -3.60 8.75
CA HIS A 104 -10.71 -2.89 9.75
C HIS A 104 -11.47 -3.84 10.69
N PHE A 105 -11.93 -4.98 10.17
CA PHE A 105 -12.74 -5.96 10.90
C PHE A 105 -11.97 -7.21 11.37
N LEU A 106 -10.64 -7.17 11.40
CA LEU A 106 -9.84 -8.30 11.91
C LEU A 106 -9.68 -8.24 13.45
N GLY A 107 -9.18 -7.12 13.97
CA GLY A 107 -8.79 -7.01 15.38
C GLY A 107 -9.34 -5.78 16.09
N ASP A 108 -9.22 -4.60 15.47
CA ASP A 108 -9.59 -3.34 16.13
C ASP A 108 -11.09 -3.22 16.41
N HIS A 109 -11.94 -3.85 15.58
CA HIS A 109 -13.39 -3.87 15.78
C HIS A 109 -13.84 -4.50 17.12
N TYR A 110 -13.05 -5.41 17.72
CA TYR A 110 -13.36 -5.97 19.04
C TYR A 110 -13.33 -4.93 20.17
N ARG A 111 -12.66 -3.79 19.94
CA ARG A 111 -12.61 -2.65 20.88
C ARG A 111 -13.76 -1.65 20.67
N ASP A 112 -14.64 -1.91 19.71
CA ASP A 112 -15.79 -1.08 19.37
C ASP A 112 -17.05 -1.95 19.20
N PRO A 113 -17.69 -2.42 20.29
CA PRO A 113 -18.80 -3.37 20.21
C PRO A 113 -20.01 -2.90 19.40
N GLY A 114 -20.19 -1.58 19.24
CA GLY A 114 -21.24 -1.00 18.41
C GLY A 114 -20.84 -0.71 16.97
N TYR A 115 -19.56 -0.93 16.62
CA TYR A 115 -18.95 -0.64 15.32
C TYR A 115 -19.09 0.81 14.83
N TYR A 116 -19.39 1.76 15.71
CA TYR A 116 -19.60 3.17 15.33
C TYR A 116 -18.30 3.85 14.92
N SER A 117 -17.22 3.59 15.66
CA SER A 117 -15.92 4.21 15.43
C SER A 117 -15.23 3.57 14.22
N ILE A 118 -15.23 2.24 14.13
CA ILE A 118 -14.55 1.52 13.05
C ILE A 118 -15.22 1.80 11.69
N VAL A 119 -16.56 1.84 11.63
CA VAL A 119 -17.30 2.18 10.40
C VAL A 119 -17.06 3.64 10.01
N LYS A 120 -16.93 4.56 10.97
CA LYS A 120 -16.58 5.96 10.69
C LYS A 120 -15.19 6.07 10.06
N VAL A 121 -14.21 5.33 10.59
CA VAL A 121 -12.85 5.29 10.05
C VAL A 121 -12.84 4.69 8.64
N LEU A 122 -13.46 3.53 8.44
CA LEU A 122 -13.59 2.88 7.13
C LEU A 122 -14.27 3.80 6.09
N SER A 123 -15.38 4.44 6.47
CA SER A 123 -16.06 5.39 5.58
C SER A 123 -15.15 6.55 5.18
N GLN A 124 -14.33 7.05 6.11
CA GLN A 124 -13.43 8.15 5.85
C GLN A 124 -12.21 7.71 5.01
N ASP A 125 -11.70 6.50 5.23
CA ASP A 125 -10.65 5.89 4.41
C ASP A 125 -11.09 5.81 2.95
N ILE A 126 -12.24 5.19 2.68
CA ILE A 126 -12.79 5.06 1.33
C ILE A 126 -12.92 6.43 0.62
N LYS A 127 -13.39 7.45 1.34
CA LYS A 127 -13.51 8.82 0.80
C LYS A 127 -12.17 9.48 0.49
N ASN A 128 -11.11 9.09 1.20
CA ASN A 128 -9.79 9.69 1.07
C ASN A 128 -8.83 8.93 0.14
N LEU A 129 -9.16 7.70 -0.30
CA LEU A 129 -8.32 6.87 -1.19
C LEU A 129 -7.78 7.64 -2.39
N GLY A 130 -8.67 8.30 -3.14
CA GLY A 130 -8.27 9.05 -4.34
C GLY A 130 -7.33 10.21 -4.03
N LYS A 131 -7.40 10.78 -2.82
CA LYS A 131 -6.52 11.87 -2.40
C LYS A 131 -5.12 11.38 -2.03
N ILE A 132 -5.00 10.13 -1.56
CA ILE A 132 -3.71 9.51 -1.23
C ILE A 132 -3.09 8.77 -2.41
N GLY A 133 -3.75 8.75 -3.58
CA GLY A 133 -3.22 8.16 -4.81
C GLY A 133 -3.59 6.69 -5.03
N LEU A 134 -4.64 6.19 -4.34
CA LEU A 134 -5.15 4.83 -4.48
C LEU A 134 -6.49 4.83 -5.23
N ASN A 135 -6.68 3.84 -6.10
CA ASN A 135 -7.83 3.75 -7.02
C ASN A 135 -8.76 2.57 -6.70
N GLY A 136 -8.61 1.97 -5.52
CA GLY A 136 -9.43 0.85 -5.09
C GLY A 136 -9.22 0.52 -3.61
N PHE A 137 -10.10 -0.34 -3.11
CA PHE A 137 -10.07 -0.83 -1.74
C PHE A 137 -10.56 -2.27 -1.69
N VAL A 138 -9.85 -3.10 -0.94
CA VAL A 138 -10.24 -4.47 -0.61
C VAL A 138 -10.09 -4.64 0.90
N SER A 139 -11.15 -5.07 1.57
CA SER A 139 -11.08 -5.44 3.00
C SER A 139 -11.04 -6.95 3.13
N CYS A 140 -10.22 -7.43 4.06
CA CYS A 140 -10.37 -8.76 4.65
C CYS A 140 -11.48 -8.77 5.71
#